data_AF-A0A8S3JKZ2-F1
#
_entry.id   AF-A0A8S3JKZ2-F1
#
_cell.length_a   1.000
_cell.length_b   1.000
_cell.length_c   1.000
_cell.angle_alpha   90.00
_cell.angle_beta   90.00
_cell.angle_gamma   90.00
#
_symmetry.space_group_name_H-M   'P 1'
#
loop_
_entity.id
_entity.type
_entity.pdbx_description
1 polymer ?
#
loop_
_entity_poly.entity_id
_entity_poly.type
_entity_poly.pdbx_seq_one_letter_code
_entity_poly.pdbx_strand_id
1 'polypeptide(L)'
;VDLYHLRLISLSVKGPDATSFENLRKFNGQTYSTYKDVARVRGLINDSNEWYNCMFEASGYMMPKCLRSLLATIICHCNYALMT
;
A
#
# COMPACT_ATOMS: atom_id res chain seq x y z
N VAL A 1 -12.93 -7.05 -2.63
CA VAL A 1 -12.31 -7.15 -1.29
C VAL A 1 -10.86 -7.55 -1.49
N ASP A 2 -9.90 -6.68 -1.20
CA ASP A 2 -8.48 -7.04 -1.31
C ASP A 2 -8.06 -7.95 -0.15
N LEU A 3 -7.95 -9.25 -0.43
CA LEU A 3 -7.62 -10.29 0.56
C LEU A 3 -6.26 -10.06 1.23
N TYR A 4 -5.32 -9.43 0.53
CA TYR A 4 -4.00 -9.09 1.06
C TYR A 4 -4.08 -8.18 2.29
N HIS A 5 -4.75 -7.04 2.16
CA HIS A 5 -4.88 -6.04 3.23
C HIS A 5 -5.64 -6.60 4.43
N LEU A 6 -6.66 -7.41 4.17
CA LEU A 6 -7.43 -8.09 5.20
C LEU A 6 -6.56 -9.06 6.00
N ARG A 7 -5.78 -9.90 5.32
CA ARG A 7 -4.87 -10.85 5.97
C ARG A 7 -3.80 -10.13 6.79
N LEU A 8 -3.26 -9.03 6.27
CA LEU A 8 -2.28 -8.19 6.95
C LEU A 8 -2.83 -7.59 8.25
N ILE A 9 -4.04 -7.05 8.18
CA ILE A 9 -4.76 -6.52 9.35
C ILE A 9 -5.02 -7.63 10.37
N SER A 10 -5.56 -8.78 9.93
CA SER A 10 -5.86 -9.90 10.83
C SER A 10 -4.62 -10.47 11.52
N LEU A 11 -3.45 -10.41 10.89
CA LEU A 11 -2.18 -10.82 11.51
C LEU A 11 -1.67 -9.82 12.55
N SER A 12 -1.98 -8.52 12.39
CA SER A 12 -1.53 -7.47 13.29
C SER A 12 -2.42 -7.27 14.52
N VAL A 13 -3.74 -7.47 14.38
CA VAL A 13 -4.72 -7.18 15.45
C VAL A 13 -4.79 -8.35 16.40
N LYS A 14 -4.55 -8.11 17.69
CA LYS A 14 -4.67 -9.11 18.76
C LYS A 14 -5.80 -8.72 19.70
N GLY A 15 -6.59 -9.70 20.16
CA GLY A 15 -7.64 -9.49 21.16
C GLY A 15 -9.06 -9.33 20.57
N PRO A 16 -10.02 -8.74 21.32
CA PRO A 16 -11.45 -8.74 20.99
C PRO A 16 -11.81 -7.97 19.71
N ASP A 17 -10.90 -7.13 19.22
CA ASP A 17 -11.06 -6.41 17.95
C ASP A 17 -10.79 -7.29 16.72
N ALA A 18 -10.22 -8.49 16.90
CA ALA A 18 -9.99 -9.47 15.85
C ALA A 18 -11.22 -10.37 15.57
N THR A 19 -12.28 -10.24 16.36
CA THR A 19 -13.41 -11.19 16.36
C THR A 19 -14.49 -10.87 15.34
N SER A 20 -14.42 -9.70 14.68
CA SER A 20 -15.39 -9.29 13.66
C SER A 20 -14.75 -8.47 12.54
N PHE A 21 -15.14 -8.74 11.29
CA PHE A 21 -14.72 -7.97 10.11
C PHE A 21 -15.07 -6.47 10.19
N GLU A 22 -16.12 -6.10 10.95
CA GLU A 22 -16.43 -4.69 11.21
C GLU A 22 -15.45 -4.04 12.18
N ASN A 23 -14.97 -4.77 13.19
CA ASN A 23 -13.96 -4.26 14.11
C ASN A 23 -12.58 -4.19 13.44
N LEU A 24 -12.29 -5.08 12.49
CA LEU A 24 -11.09 -4.97 11.65
C LEU A 24 -11.05 -3.69 10.81
N ARG A 25 -12.22 -3.09 10.52
CA ARG A 25 -12.34 -1.78 9.85
C ARG A 25 -12.24 -0.57 10.78
N LYS A 26 -12.12 -0.80 12.09
CA LYS A 26 -12.00 0.27 13.08
C LYS A 26 -10.55 0.45 13.52
N PHE A 27 -10.10 1.70 13.57
CA PHE A 27 -8.82 2.07 14.15
C PHE A 27 -8.93 3.44 14.83
N ASN A 28 -8.45 3.55 16.07
CA ASN A 28 -8.58 4.76 16.91
C ASN A 28 -10.01 5.33 16.99
N GLY A 29 -11.02 4.46 17.12
CA GLY A 29 -12.43 4.87 17.25
C GLY A 29 -13.11 5.33 15.95
N GLN A 30 -12.39 5.37 14.82
CA GLN A 30 -12.96 5.67 13.51
C GLN A 30 -13.14 4.40 12.67
N THR A 31 -14.22 4.35 11.89
CA THR A 31 -14.50 3.27 10.93
C THR A 31 -14.10 3.71 9.54
N TYR A 32 -13.26 2.92 8.87
CA TYR A 32 -12.80 3.24 7.53
C TYR A 32 -13.58 2.43 6.48
N SER A 33 -13.73 3.01 5.29
CA SER A 33 -14.47 2.41 4.18
C SER A 33 -13.78 1.18 3.61
N THR A 34 -12.45 1.18 3.53
CA THR A 34 -11.67 0.06 2.99
C THR A 34 -10.68 -0.52 3.99
N TYR A 35 -10.40 -1.82 3.86
CA TYR A 35 -9.34 -2.49 4.61
C TYR A 35 -7.95 -1.93 4.26
N LYS A 36 -7.76 -1.40 3.06
CA LYS A 36 -6.52 -0.72 2.67
C LYS A 36 -6.29 0.54 3.51
N ASP A 37 -7.33 1.34 3.71
CA ASP A 37 -7.22 2.58 4.49
C ASP A 37 -6.91 2.29 5.95
N VAL A 38 -7.55 1.28 6.55
CA VAL A 38 -7.18 0.82 7.90
C VAL A 38 -5.74 0.35 7.98
N ALA A 39 -5.30 -0.46 7.03
CA ALA A 39 -3.94 -0.98 7.03
C ALA A 39 -2.90 0.16 6.88
N ARG A 40 -3.24 1.19 6.09
CA ARG A 40 -2.44 2.42 5.93
C ARG A 40 -2.35 3.20 7.25
N VAL A 41 -3.48 3.52 7.90
CA VAL A 41 -3.46 4.29 9.16
C VAL A 41 -2.87 3.50 10.34
N ARG A 42 -2.92 2.17 10.28
CA ARG A 42 -2.22 1.28 11.23
C ARG A 42 -0.72 1.20 10.99
N GLY A 43 -0.20 1.81 9.92
CA GLY A 43 1.22 1.72 9.54
C GLY A 43 1.64 0.32 9.07
N LEU A 44 0.69 -0.53 8.69
CA LEU A 44 0.96 -1.90 8.24
C LEU A 44 1.40 -1.96 6.78
N ILE A 45 1.08 -0.92 6.02
CA ILE A 45 1.38 -0.81 4.60
C ILE A 45 1.96 0.57 4.38
N ASN A 46 3.19 0.63 3.89
CA ASN A 46 3.72 1.87 3.35
C ASN A 46 2.95 2.16 2.07
N ASP A 47 2.34 3.33 2.00
CA ASP A 47 1.67 3.77 0.78
C ASP A 47 2.76 4.04 -0.26
N SER A 48 3.13 3.00 -0.99
CA SER A 48 4.15 3.07 -2.03
C SER A 48 3.66 3.85 -3.24
N ASN A 49 2.95 4.97 -3.04
CA ASN A 49 2.64 5.92 -4.10
C ASN A 49 3.89 6.68 -4.56
N GLU A 50 5.04 6.42 -3.95
CA GLU A 50 6.36 6.96 -4.29
C GLU A 50 6.68 6.80 -5.79
N TRP A 51 6.43 5.62 -6.36
CA TRP A 51 6.65 5.39 -7.79
C TRP A 51 5.65 6.13 -8.67
N TYR A 52 4.40 6.25 -8.22
CA TYR A 52 3.37 7.00 -8.95
C TYR A 52 3.70 8.48 -8.97
N ASN A 53 4.05 9.05 -7.82
CA ASN A 53 4.46 10.45 -7.67
C ASN A 53 5.72 10.74 -8.49
N CYS A 54 6.74 9.85 -8.41
CA CYS A 54 7.97 9.97 -9.20
C CYS A 54 7.68 9.96 -10.71
N MET A 55 6.81 9.06 -11.19
CA MET A 55 6.43 8.99 -12.60
C MET A 55 5.59 10.19 -13.05
N PHE A 56 4.71 10.69 -12.17
CA PHE A 56 3.91 11.89 -12.42
C PHE A 56 4.80 13.12 -12.58
N GLU A 57 5.73 13.34 -11.65
CA GLU A 57 6.71 14.42 -11.74
C GLU A 57 7.57 14.28 -12.99
N ALA A 58 8.15 13.10 -13.23
CA ALA A 58 8.97 12.79 -14.40
C ALA A 58 8.26 13.05 -15.74
N SER A 59 6.95 12.81 -15.79
CA SER A 59 6.16 13.06 -17.01
C SER A 59 6.12 14.53 -17.42
N GLY A 60 6.32 15.46 -16.48
CA GLY A 60 6.34 16.90 -16.74
C GLY A 60 7.63 17.42 -17.38
N TYR A 61 8.74 16.69 -17.25
CA TYR A 61 10.06 17.18 -17.70
C TYR A 61 10.90 16.16 -18.48
N MET A 62 10.55 14.87 -18.50
CA MET A 62 11.33 13.82 -19.17
C MET A 62 10.79 13.45 -20.54
N MET A 63 11.71 13.15 -21.46
CA MET A 63 11.37 12.64 -22.79
C MET A 63 10.83 11.19 -22.69
N PRO A 64 9.90 10.76 -23.58
CA PRO A 64 9.23 9.45 -23.46
C PRO A 64 10.18 8.25 -23.35
N LYS A 65 11.35 8.30 -23.98
CA LYS A 65 12.39 7.28 -23.87
C LYS A 65 12.93 7.16 -22.44
N CYS A 66 13.21 8.27 -21.79
CA CYS A 66 13.74 8.31 -20.44
C CYS A 66 12.67 7.89 -19.42
N LEU A 67 11.40 8.26 -19.65
CA LEU A 67 10.27 7.83 -18.82
C LEU A 67 10.07 6.30 -18.85
N ARG A 68 10.19 5.67 -20.02
CA ARG A 68 10.17 4.20 -20.15
C ARG A 68 11.33 3.53 -19.43
N SER A 69 12.52 4.14 -19.48
CA SER A 69 13.69 3.64 -18.74
C SER A 69 13.49 3.74 -17.23
N LEU A 70 12.96 4.86 -16.74
CA LEU A 70 12.63 5.06 -15.34
C LEU A 70 11.61 4.03 -14.84
N LEU A 71 10.55 3.80 -15.62
CA LEU A 71 9.55 2.77 -15.32
C LEU A 71 10.19 1.37 -15.22
N ALA A 72 11.07 1.01 -16.16
CA ALA A 72 11.78 -0.27 -16.14
C ALA A 72 12.65 -0.40 -14.88
N THR A 73 13.37 0.65 -14.50
CA THR A 73 14.17 0.70 -13.26
C THR A 73 13.28 0.50 -12.03
N ILE A 74 12.17 1.23 -11.93
CA ILE A 74 11.22 1.08 -10.81
C ILE A 74 10.70 -0.36 -10.74
N ILE A 75 10.26 -0.94 -11.86
CA ILE A 75 9.74 -2.32 -11.90
C ILE A 75 10.81 -3.32 -11.48
N CYS A 76 12.06 -3.17 -11.94
CA CYS A 76 13.16 -4.03 -11.52
C CYS A 76 13.37 -3.91 -10.01
N HIS A 77 13.65 -2.71 -9.50
CA HIS A 77 14.05 -2.54 -8.09
C HIS A 77 12.91 -2.78 -7.09
N CYS A 78 11.67 -2.42 -7.41
CA CYS A 78 10.53 -2.60 -6.51
C CYS A 78 10.00 -4.04 -6.48
N ASN A 79 10.27 -4.88 -7.49
CA ASN A 79 9.93 -6.31 -7.42
C ASN A 79 10.93 -7.14 -6.61
N TYR A 80 12.22 -6.76 -6.59
CA TYR A 80 13.22 -7.50 -5.80
C TYR A 80 13.06 -7.32 -4.28
N ALA A 81 12.37 -6.27 -3.84
CA ALA A 81 12.12 -6.03 -2.40
C ALA A 81 11.13 -7.02 -1.75
N LEU A 82 10.42 -7.84 -2.52
CA LEU A 82 9.50 -8.86 -2.01
C LEU A 82 10.12 -10.27 -1.96
N MET A 83 11.41 -10.42 -2.31
CA MET A 83 12.10 -11.73 -2.39
C MET A 83 13.43 -11.76 -1.59
N THR A 84 13.54 -10.95 -0.55
CA THR A 84 14.57 -11.01 0.50
C THR A 84 13.90 -11.02 1.87
#